data_AF-A0A7X7B984-F1
#
_entry.id   AF-A0A7X7B984-F1
#
_cell.length_a   1.000
_cell.length_b   1.000
_cell.length_c   1.000
_cell.angle_alpha   90.00
_cell.angle_beta   90.00
_cell.angle_gamma   90.00
#
_symmetry.space_group_name_H-M   'P 1'
#
loop_
_entity.id
_entity.type
_entity.pdbx_description
1 polymer ?
#
loop_
_entity_poly.entity_id
_entity_poly.type
_entity_poly.pdbx_seq_one_letter_code
_entity_poly.pdbx_strand_id
1 'polypeptide(L)'
;MANGLAVADYAIIAGFFAVMLGIGFYFSGRMKSMAQFFGGGKQVPWWLGGVSFYMVSFSALAFVMHTEMVYKYGLVSLILSWLAVPAAALSACLFARRWRRVAETSPLEYIEARYGLGMRQVPPSVT
;
A
#
# COMPACT_ATOMS: atom_id res chain seq x y z
N MET A 1 3.62 -21.31 -35.63
CA MET A 1 4.14 -22.14 -34.52
C MET A 1 3.64 -21.52 -33.24
N ALA A 2 2.50 -21.97 -32.74
CA ALA A 2 1.87 -21.42 -31.54
C ALA A 2 1.39 -22.58 -30.67
N ASN A 3 1.25 -22.34 -29.37
CA ASN A 3 0.41 -23.10 -28.42
C ASN A 3 1.13 -24.12 -27.51
N GLY A 4 2.24 -23.72 -26.88
CA GLY A 4 2.77 -24.37 -25.68
C GLY A 4 2.79 -23.43 -24.46
N LEU A 5 3.37 -22.23 -24.63
CA LEU A 5 3.46 -21.22 -23.57
C LEU A 5 2.09 -20.62 -23.21
N ALA A 6 1.23 -20.35 -24.20
CA ALA A 6 -0.03 -19.66 -23.98
C ALA A 6 -0.95 -20.38 -22.96
N VAL A 7 -0.99 -21.71 -22.96
CA VAL A 7 -1.81 -22.47 -21.99
C VAL A 7 -1.26 -22.31 -20.57
N ALA A 8 0.06 -22.28 -20.41
CA ALA A 8 0.71 -22.02 -19.12
C ALA A 8 0.48 -20.58 -18.65
N ASP A 9 0.54 -19.59 -19.55
CA ASP A 9 0.26 -18.19 -19.24
C ASP A 9 -1.17 -18.01 -18.72
N TYR A 10 -2.17 -18.58 -19.41
CA TYR A 10 -3.57 -18.54 -18.95
C TYR A 10 -3.76 -19.28 -17.62
N ALA A 11 -3.06 -20.40 -17.39
CA ALA A 11 -3.11 -21.12 -16.13
C ALA A 11 -2.57 -20.28 -14.96
N ILE A 12 -1.47 -19.54 -15.16
CA ILE A 12 -0.89 -18.65 -14.14
C ILE A 12 -1.85 -17.50 -13.83
N ILE A 13 -2.45 -16.88 -14.85
CA ILE A 13 -3.43 -15.81 -14.68
C ILE A 13 -4.66 -16.30 -13.90
N ALA A 14 -5.23 -17.44 -14.31
CA ALA A 14 -6.37 -18.04 -13.63
C ALA A 14 -6.03 -18.41 -12.17
N GLY A 15 -4.85 -18.96 -11.92
CA GLY A 15 -4.34 -19.26 -10.58
C GLY A 15 -4.21 -18.01 -9.70
N PHE A 16 -3.69 -16.91 -10.24
CA PHE A 16 -3.59 -15.64 -9.52
C PHE A 16 -4.97 -15.13 -9.07
N PHE A 17 -5.96 -15.12 -9.97
CA PHE A 17 -7.32 -14.72 -9.62
C PHE A 17 -7.97 -15.66 -8.61
N ALA A 18 -7.76 -16.97 -8.75
CA ALA A 18 -8.28 -17.96 -7.80
C ALA A 18 -7.70 -17.75 -6.39
N VAL A 19 -6.40 -17.47 -6.27
CA VAL A 19 -5.76 -17.16 -4.98
C VAL A 19 -6.28 -15.84 -4.41
N MET A 20 -6.37 -14.79 -5.23
CA MET A 20 -6.94 -13.49 -4.81
C MET A 20 -8.37 -13.63 -4.28
N LEU A 21 -9.23 -14.34 -5.01
CA LEU A 21 -10.60 -14.62 -4.57
C LEU A 21 -10.63 -15.49 -3.31
N GLY A 22 -9.78 -16.53 -3.24
CA GLY A 22 -9.69 -17.40 -2.07
C GLY A 22 -9.33 -16.63 -0.80
N ILE A 23 -8.34 -15.73 -0.86
CA ILE A 23 -7.96 -14.86 0.26
C ILE A 23 -9.13 -13.91 0.60
N GLY A 24 -9.77 -13.32 -0.41
CA GLY A 24 -10.93 -12.44 -0.24
C GLY A 24 -12.09 -13.12 0.49
N PHE A 25 -12.49 -14.31 0.04
CA PHE A 25 -13.55 -15.10 0.69
C PHE A 25 -13.18 -15.54 2.10
N TYR A 26 -11.93 -15.94 2.33
CA TYR A 26 -11.45 -16.34 3.65
C TYR A 26 -11.50 -15.20 4.68
N PHE A 27 -11.14 -13.98 4.28
CA PHE A 27 -11.17 -12.81 5.17
C PHE A 27 -12.54 -12.12 5.22
N SER A 28 -13.42 -12.32 4.23
CA SER A 28 -14.77 -11.74 4.18
C SER A 28 -15.60 -12.05 5.44
N GLY A 29 -15.53 -13.29 5.95
CA GLY A 29 -16.27 -13.69 7.16
C GLY A 29 -15.69 -13.16 8.49
N ARG A 30 -14.47 -12.60 8.49
CA ARG A 30 -13.74 -12.20 9.70
C ARG A 30 -13.73 -10.71 9.97
N MET A 31 -14.02 -9.87 8.98
CA MET A 31 -14.01 -8.41 9.12
C MET A 31 -15.43 -7.90 9.44
N LYS A 32 -15.87 -8.02 10.70
CA LYS A 32 -17.24 -7.66 11.12
C LYS A 32 -17.40 -6.22 11.64
N SER A 33 -16.31 -5.50 11.88
CA SER A 33 -16.31 -4.14 12.43
C SER A 33 -15.40 -3.21 11.63
N MET A 34 -15.78 -1.95 11.50
CA MET A 34 -14.97 -0.90 10.83
C MET A 34 -13.58 -0.78 11.43
N ALA A 35 -13.44 -0.94 12.75
CA ALA A 35 -12.14 -0.92 13.42
C ALA A 35 -11.25 -2.12 13.04
N GLN A 36 -11.85 -3.27 12.70
CA GLN A 36 -11.11 -4.44 12.21
C GLN A 36 -10.73 -4.30 10.73
N PHE A 37 -11.57 -3.62 9.95
CA PHE A 37 -11.30 -3.34 8.53
C PHE A 37 -10.18 -2.32 8.35
N PHE A 38 -10.20 -1.21 9.10
CA PHE A 38 -9.19 -0.15 8.99
C PHE A 38 -7.95 -0.35 9.88
N GLY A 39 -8.13 -0.92 11.07
CA GLY A 39 -7.05 -1.11 12.06
C GLY A 39 -6.45 -2.50 12.12
N GLY A 40 -6.94 -3.46 11.31
CA GLY A 40 -6.48 -4.85 11.34
C GLY A 40 -6.60 -5.53 12.71
N GLY A 41 -7.48 -5.03 13.57
CA GLY A 41 -7.71 -5.55 14.93
C GLY A 41 -6.52 -5.44 15.89
N LYS A 42 -5.52 -4.58 15.61
CA LYS A 42 -4.24 -4.49 16.36
C LYS A 42 -3.42 -5.79 16.37
N GLN A 43 -3.77 -6.78 15.53
CA GLN A 43 -3.12 -8.10 15.47
C GLN A 43 -2.14 -8.24 14.30
N VAL A 44 -2.01 -7.21 13.45
CA VAL A 44 -1.10 -7.24 12.30
C VAL A 44 0.35 -7.14 12.79
N PRO A 45 1.20 -8.13 12.53
CA PRO A 45 2.60 -8.06 12.92
C PRO A 45 3.34 -7.01 12.09
N TRP A 46 4.36 -6.38 12.67
CA TRP A 46 5.08 -5.26 12.07
C TRP A 46 5.70 -5.58 10.70
N TRP A 47 6.14 -6.84 10.49
CA TRP A 47 6.68 -7.28 9.22
C TRP A 47 5.62 -7.29 8.12
N LEU A 48 4.39 -7.73 8.43
CA LEU A 48 3.29 -7.76 7.48
C LEU A 48 2.84 -6.33 7.12
N GLY A 49 2.82 -5.42 8.10
CA GLY A 49 2.58 -4.00 7.85
C GLY A 49 3.62 -3.36 6.93
N GLY A 50 4.91 -3.69 7.12
CA GLY A 50 5.99 -3.23 6.25
C GLY A 50 5.88 -3.75 4.82
N VAL A 51 5.57 -5.04 4.65
CA VAL A 51 5.34 -5.65 3.33
C VAL A 51 4.17 -5.00 2.62
N SER A 52 3.03 -4.79 3.31
CA SER A 52 1.86 -4.13 2.71
C SER A 52 2.16 -2.70 2.27
N PHE A 53 2.93 -1.94 3.08
CA PHE A 53 3.36 -0.59 2.70
C PHE A 53 4.27 -0.60 1.45
N TYR A 54 5.17 -1.58 1.36
CA TYR A 54 6.03 -1.72 0.18
C TYR A 54 5.22 -2.10 -1.07
N MET A 55 4.28 -3.03 -0.95
CA MET A 55 3.41 -3.45 -2.05
C MET A 55 2.57 -2.29 -2.60
N VAL A 56 2.08 -1.38 -1.75
CA VAL A 56 1.30 -0.21 -2.22
C VAL A 56 2.15 0.77 -3.03
N SER A 57 3.46 0.80 -2.78
CA SER A 57 4.40 1.67 -3.47
C SER A 57 4.86 1.06 -4.81
N PHE A 58 4.58 -0.23 -5.04
CA PHE A 58 5.00 -0.95 -6.23
C PHE A 58 4.08 -0.61 -7.41
N SER A 59 4.56 0.21 -8.34
CA SER A 59 3.84 0.59 -9.56
C SER A 59 4.66 0.29 -10.80
N ALA A 60 4.02 -0.26 -11.84
CA ALA A 60 4.68 -0.57 -13.11
C ALA A 60 5.26 0.68 -13.79
N LEU A 61 4.58 1.82 -13.68
CA LEU A 61 5.07 3.10 -14.21
C LEU A 61 6.35 3.55 -13.50
N ALA A 62 6.44 3.34 -12.19
CA ALA A 62 7.64 3.69 -11.42
C ALA A 62 8.86 2.89 -11.89
N PHE A 63 8.69 1.63 -12.28
CA PHE A 63 9.78 0.82 -12.86
C PHE A 63 10.28 1.40 -14.17
N VAL A 64 9.37 1.70 -15.11
CA VAL A 64 9.75 2.24 -16.42
C VAL A 64 10.49 3.56 -16.24
N MET A 65 9.93 4.48 -15.43
CA MET A 65 10.56 5.77 -15.11
C MET A 65 11.95 5.61 -14.49
N HIS A 66 12.13 4.66 -13.57
CA HIS A 66 13.42 4.44 -12.92
C HIS A 66 14.46 3.88 -13.91
N THR A 67 14.07 2.95 -14.78
CA THR A 67 14.98 2.42 -15.82
C THR A 67 15.36 3.47 -16.86
N GLU A 68 14.41 4.34 -17.26
CA GLU A 68 14.69 5.47 -18.15
C GLU A 68 15.71 6.44 -17.53
N MET A 69 15.57 6.72 -16.24
CA MET A 69 16.46 7.61 -15.51
C MET A 69 17.88 7.05 -15.44
N VAL A 70 18.04 5.75 -15.18
CA VAL A 70 19.35 5.07 -15.22
C VAL A 70 19.93 5.07 -16.63
N TYR A 71 19.11 4.91 -17.67
CA TYR A 71 19.57 4.95 -19.05
C TYR A 71 20.15 6.33 -19.44
N LYS A 72 19.56 7.43 -18.94
CA LYS A 72 19.99 8.80 -19.23
C LYS A 72 21.16 9.29 -18.37
N TYR A 73 21.16 8.96 -17.08
CA TYR A 73 22.07 9.55 -16.08
C TYR A 73 23.03 8.54 -15.44
N GLY A 74 22.94 7.25 -15.81
CA GLY A 74 23.80 6.18 -15.31
C GLY A 74 23.65 5.93 -13.81
N LEU A 75 24.76 5.56 -13.16
CA LEU A 75 24.81 5.17 -11.75
C LEU A 75 24.39 6.28 -10.77
N VAL A 76 24.49 7.55 -11.18
CA VAL A 76 24.13 8.69 -10.31
C VAL A 76 22.64 8.65 -9.95
N SER A 77 21.77 8.31 -10.90
CA SER A 77 20.34 8.20 -10.63
C SER A 77 19.97 7.01 -9.76
N LEU A 78 20.73 5.92 -9.83
CA LEU A 78 20.55 4.78 -8.93
C LEU A 78 20.84 5.19 -7.48
N ILE A 79 21.97 5.88 -7.25
CA ILE A 79 22.36 6.35 -5.91
C ILE A 79 21.34 7.35 -5.37
N LEU A 80 20.85 8.28 -6.19
CA LEU A 80 19.81 9.23 -5.80
C LEU A 80 18.50 8.55 -5.42
N SER A 81 18.04 7.56 -6.18
CA SER A 81 16.85 6.79 -5.79
C SER A 81 17.06 5.96 -4.54
N TRP A 82 18.29 5.47 -4.30
CA TRP A 82 18.64 4.78 -3.07
C TRP A 82 18.59 5.68 -1.83
N LEU A 83 18.73 7.00 -1.96
CA LEU A 83 18.55 7.94 -0.85
C LEU A 83 17.10 7.97 -0.32
N ALA A 84 16.13 7.53 -1.12
CA ALA A 84 14.74 7.40 -0.65
C ALA A 84 14.60 6.35 0.46
N VAL A 85 15.45 5.32 0.48
CA VAL A 85 15.42 4.24 1.49
C VAL A 85 15.76 4.75 2.90
N PRO A 86 16.92 5.41 3.14
CA PRO A 86 17.21 5.98 4.45
C PRO A 86 16.24 7.11 4.83
N ALA A 87 15.74 7.89 3.87
CA ALA A 87 14.72 8.90 4.13
C ALA A 87 13.40 8.27 4.62
N ALA A 88 12.97 7.17 4.00
CA ALA A 88 11.79 6.42 4.42
C ALA A 88 12.00 5.73 5.77
N ALA A 89 13.21 5.21 6.05
CA ALA A 89 13.54 4.63 7.35
C ALA A 89 13.51 5.69 8.47
N LEU A 90 14.06 6.87 8.21
CA LEU A 90 14.06 7.99 9.15
C LEU A 90 12.64 8.50 9.41
N SER A 91 11.84 8.69 8.35
CA SER A 91 10.45 9.13 8.49
C SER A 91 9.62 8.08 9.25
N ALA A 92 9.79 6.80 8.96
CA ALA A 92 9.14 5.73 9.71
C ALA A 92 9.54 5.78 11.19
N CYS A 93 10.82 5.94 11.53
CA CYS A 93 11.27 5.98 12.93
C CYS A 93 10.68 7.18 13.71
N LEU A 94 10.64 8.36 13.09
CA LEU A 94 10.14 9.58 13.73
C LEU A 94 8.61 9.59 13.84
N PHE A 95 7.92 9.24 12.76
CA PHE A 95 6.47 9.35 12.67
C PHE A 95 5.72 8.11 13.19
N ALA A 96 6.31 6.91 13.16
CA ALA A 96 5.60 5.70 13.64
C ALA A 96 5.22 5.80 15.12
N ARG A 97 6.09 6.39 15.96
CA ARG A 97 5.80 6.55 17.39
C ARG A 97 4.69 7.56 17.66
N ARG A 98 4.58 8.61 16.84
CA ARG A 98 3.51 9.61 16.89
C ARG A 98 2.20 9.04 16.37
N TRP A 99 2.25 8.35 15.23
CA TRP A 99 1.10 7.77 14.55
C TRP A 99 0.46 6.65 15.37
N ARG A 100 1.25 5.81 16.04
CA ARG A 100 0.72 4.75 16.92
C ARG A 100 -0.09 5.27 18.10
N ARG A 101 0.09 6.53 18.54
CA ARG A 101 -0.72 7.15 19.60
C ARG A 101 -2.05 7.72 19.10
N VAL A 102 -2.18 7.89 17.78
CA VAL A 102 -3.30 8.57 17.12
C VAL A 102 -4.16 7.58 16.31
N ALA A 103 -3.57 6.48 15.85
CA ALA A 103 -4.19 5.46 14.98
C ALA A 103 -5.19 4.51 15.68
N GLU A 104 -5.74 4.88 16.84
CA GLU A 104 -6.78 4.09 17.52
C GLU A 104 -8.11 4.12 16.75
N THR A 105 -8.33 5.14 15.91
CA THR A 105 -9.59 5.43 15.22
C THR A 105 -9.33 5.73 13.75
N SER A 106 -10.31 5.46 12.89
CA SER A 106 -10.24 5.66 11.44
C SER A 106 -9.61 7.02 11.09
N PRO A 107 -8.81 7.14 10.00
CA PRO A 107 -8.23 8.43 9.60
C PRO A 107 -9.26 9.56 9.54
N LEU A 108 -10.50 9.24 9.18
CA LEU A 108 -11.62 10.19 9.16
C LEU A 108 -12.05 10.63 10.57
N GLU A 109 -12.10 9.71 11.53
CA GLU A 109 -12.44 10.00 12.93
C GLU A 109 -11.39 10.89 13.59
N TYR A 110 -10.11 10.74 13.23
CA TYR A 110 -9.07 11.66 13.68
C TYR A 110 -9.25 13.07 13.12
N ILE A 111 -9.58 13.21 11.83
CA ILE A 111 -9.86 14.50 11.21
C ILE A 111 -11.10 15.13 11.84
N GLU A 112 -12.15 14.35 12.10
CA GLU A 112 -13.38 14.80 12.78
C GLU A 112 -13.08 15.28 14.21
N ALA A 113 -12.28 14.54 14.99
CA ALA A 113 -11.88 14.94 16.34
C ALA A 113 -10.99 16.20 16.38
N ARG A 114 -10.19 16.43 15.32
CA ARG A 114 -9.25 17.56 15.25
C ARG A 114 -9.88 18.83 14.66
N TYR A 115 -10.74 18.70 13.65
CA TYR A 115 -11.27 19.80 12.83
C TYR A 115 -12.80 19.93 12.85
N GLY A 116 -13.51 19.01 13.52
CA GLY A 116 -14.97 19.04 13.64
C GLY A 116 -15.72 18.43 12.44
N LEU A 117 -17.02 18.21 12.62
CA LEU A 117 -17.94 17.55 11.68
C LEU A 117 -18.05 18.22 10.31
N GLY A 118 -17.70 19.51 10.19
CA GLY A 118 -17.82 20.27 8.95
C GLY A 118 -16.94 19.77 7.80
N MET A 119 -15.79 19.16 8.10
CA MET A 119 -14.86 18.65 7.08
C MET A 119 -15.34 17.34 6.43
N ARG A 120 -16.26 16.61 7.07
CA ARG A 120 -16.75 15.30 6.60
C ARG A 120 -17.70 15.40 5.41
N GLN A 121 -18.32 16.56 5.21
CA GLN A 121 -19.39 16.77 4.23
C GLN A 121 -18.99 17.65 3.05
N VAL A 122 -17.78 18.23 3.06
CA VAL A 122 -17.31 19.06 1.93
C VAL A 122 -17.11 18.13 0.72
N PRO A 123 -17.92 18.28 -0.34
CA PRO A 123 -17.69 17.52 -1.56
C PRO A 123 -16.36 17.97 -2.17
N PRO A 124 -15.56 17.08 -2.78
CA PRO A 124 -14.30 17.45 -3.43
C PRO A 124 -14.44 18.39 -4.64
N SER A 125 -15.65 18.87 -4.95
CA SER A 125 -15.96 19.74 -6.08
C SER A 125 -15.96 21.25 -5.74
N VAL A 126 -15.58 21.65 -4.52
CA VAL A 126 -15.70 23.05 -4.06
C VAL A 126 -14.37 23.67 -3.58
N THR A 127 -13.24 23.09 -3.95
CA THR A 127 -11.88 23.65 -3.76
C THR A 127 -11.14 23.67 -5.09
#